data_AF-A0A2X3J2X0-F1
#
_entry.id   AF-A0A2X3J2X0-F1
#
_cell.length_a   1.000
_cell.length_b   1.000
_cell.length_c   1.000
_cell.angle_alpha   90.00
_cell.angle_beta   90.00
_cell.angle_gamma   90.00
#
_symmetry.space_group_name_H-M   'P 1'
#
loop_
_entity.id
_entity.type
_entity.pdbx_description
1 polymer ?
#
loop_
_entity_poly.entity_id
_entity_poly.type
_entity_poly.pdbx_seq_one_letter_code
_entity_poly.pdbx_strand_id
1 'polypeptide(L)'
;MKGVLPMGQIGSQGLFVAILIALLSTEIYRFISNRNLVIRMPEGVPPAVAKSFLALVPGFCVLAVVLALRLLVEATPFGDINTMITDLVGIPMSHIGGSLPGMIVSVILIGILWTLGLHGDTIVLVFIRPVWLTNMSENLAAFQNGLPIPHIITQQFYDLWIAPGGTGALLGLVIFMLIRSRQRADETAG
;
A
#
# COMPACT_ATOMS: atom_id res chain seq x y z
N MET A 1 20.59 5.83 19.58
CA MET A 1 20.98 4.41 19.41
C MET A 1 21.09 4.14 17.92
N LYS A 2 22.29 3.85 17.39
CA LYS A 2 22.44 3.32 16.02
C LYS A 2 21.89 1.90 16.05
N GLY A 3 20.59 1.76 15.80
CA GLY A 3 19.98 0.45 15.57
C GLY A 3 20.67 -0.18 14.37
N VAL A 4 21.00 -1.46 14.48
CA VAL A 4 21.55 -2.29 13.38
C VAL A 4 20.62 -2.25 12.15
N LEU A 5 19.35 -1.89 12.36
CA LEU A 5 18.35 -1.64 11.34
C LEU A 5 17.98 -0.15 11.24
N PRO A 6 18.03 0.46 10.04
CA PRO A 6 17.55 1.81 9.83
C PRO A 6 16.01 1.83 9.93
N MET A 7 15.49 2.22 11.09
CA MET A 7 14.04 2.20 11.38
C MET A 7 13.21 3.04 10.39
N GLY A 8 13.80 4.08 9.78
CA GLY A 8 13.14 4.84 8.70
C GLY A 8 12.81 4.00 7.48
N GLN A 9 13.72 3.09 7.08
CA GLN A 9 13.53 2.19 5.92
C GLN A 9 12.54 1.06 6.20
N ILE A 10 12.26 0.74 7.46
CA ILE A 10 11.21 -0.22 7.85
C ILE A 10 9.84 0.47 7.94
N GLY A 11 9.82 1.79 8.05
CA GLY A 11 8.61 2.61 8.09
C GLY A 11 8.08 2.97 6.70
N SER A 12 7.46 4.14 6.60
CA SER A 12 6.83 4.66 5.38
C SER A 12 7.79 4.75 4.18
N GLN A 13 9.06 5.10 4.41
CA GLN A 13 10.08 5.23 3.35
C GLN A 13 10.35 3.91 2.61
N GLY A 14 10.13 2.76 3.27
CA GLY A 14 10.33 1.44 2.67
C GLY A 14 9.12 0.87 1.95
N LEU A 15 7.95 1.54 1.94
CA LEU A 15 6.71 0.94 1.44
C LEU A 15 6.80 0.57 -0.05
N PHE A 16 7.34 1.44 -0.89
CA PHE A 16 7.51 1.16 -2.32
C PHE A 16 8.49 0.01 -2.57
N VAL A 17 9.59 -0.02 -1.82
CA VAL A 17 10.59 -1.10 -1.88
C VAL A 17 9.95 -2.43 -1.47
N ALA A 18 9.21 -2.42 -0.36
CA ALA A 18 8.53 -3.60 0.16
C ALA A 18 7.54 -4.18 -0.87
N ILE A 19 6.76 -3.33 -1.55
CA ILE A 19 5.82 -3.76 -2.59
C ILE A 19 6.57 -4.41 -3.75
N LEU A 20 7.58 -3.75 -4.31
CA LEU A 20 8.32 -4.26 -5.47
C LEU A 20 9.08 -5.56 -5.15
N ILE A 21 9.78 -5.61 -4.01
CA ILE A 21 10.53 -6.79 -3.59
C ILE A 21 9.59 -7.94 -3.23
N ALA A 22 8.43 -7.68 -2.61
CA ALA A 22 7.44 -8.72 -2.33
C ALA A 22 6.87 -9.31 -3.63
N LEU A 23 6.53 -8.46 -4.61
CA LEU A 23 6.04 -8.92 -5.92
C LEU A 23 7.11 -9.75 -6.65
N LEU A 24 8.34 -9.23 -6.72
CA LEU A 24 9.46 -9.93 -7.36
C LEU A 24 9.75 -11.28 -6.69
N SER A 25 9.84 -11.29 -5.36
CA SER A 25 10.13 -12.51 -4.59
C SER A 25 9.03 -13.56 -4.76
N THR A 26 7.76 -13.13 -4.73
CA THR A 26 6.61 -14.02 -4.93
C THR A 26 6.60 -14.59 -6.34
N GLU A 27 6.90 -13.78 -7.35
CA GLU A 27 6.93 -14.21 -8.75
C GLU A 27 8.05 -15.21 -9.01
N ILE A 28 9.26 -14.96 -8.49
CA ILE A 28 10.39 -15.89 -8.56
C ILE A 28 10.03 -17.20 -7.87
N TYR A 29 9.49 -17.13 -6.65
CA TYR A 29 9.07 -18.32 -5.91
C TYR A 29 8.05 -19.15 -6.70
N ARG A 30 7.02 -18.48 -7.25
CA ARG A 30 5.99 -19.10 -8.08
C ARG A 30 6.58 -19.74 -9.33
N PHE A 31 7.46 -19.04 -10.04
CA PHE A 31 8.09 -19.52 -11.25
C PHE A 31 8.89 -20.81 -11.01
N ILE A 32 9.70 -20.86 -9.95
CA ILE A 32 10.52 -22.03 -9.61
C ILE A 32 9.65 -23.19 -9.14
N SER A 33 8.65 -22.92 -8.30
CA SER A 33 7.69 -23.92 -7.83
C SER A 33 6.91 -24.55 -8.99
N ASN A 34 6.44 -23.75 -9.95
CA ASN A 34 5.70 -24.23 -11.13
C ASN A 34 6.56 -25.09 -12.07
N ARG A 35 7.89 -24.90 -12.06
CA ARG A 35 8.83 -25.69 -12.86
C ARG A 35 9.22 -27.02 -12.21
N ASN A 36 8.62 -27.37 -11.06
CA ASN A 36 8.96 -28.58 -10.29
C ASN A 36 10.44 -28.67 -9.87
N LEU A 37 11.14 -27.53 -9.77
CA LEU A 37 12.51 -27.45 -9.25
C LEU A 37 12.49 -27.51 -7.72
N VAL A 38 11.89 -28.56 -7.17
CA VAL A 38 11.63 -28.73 -5.75
C VAL A 38 12.14 -30.09 -5.29
N ILE A 39 12.70 -30.13 -4.07
CA ILE A 39 13.18 -31.38 -3.48
C ILE A 39 11.95 -32.13 -2.94
N ARG A 40 11.56 -33.21 -3.62
CA ARG A 40 10.43 -34.05 -3.21
C ARG A 40 10.88 -35.06 -2.16
N MET A 41 10.13 -35.13 -1.06
CA MET A 41 10.38 -36.09 0.00
C MET A 41 9.56 -37.38 -0.21
N PRO A 42 10.06 -38.56 0.20
CA PRO A 42 9.32 -39.82 0.15
C PRO A 42 8.04 -39.82 1.00
N GLU A 43 7.11 -40.74 0.73
CA GLU A 43 5.80 -40.84 1.39
C GLU A 43 5.86 -41.13 2.92
N GLY A 44 7.03 -41.48 3.45
CA GLY A 44 7.24 -41.71 4.89
C GLY A 44 7.58 -40.45 5.70
N VAL A 45 7.74 -39.29 5.07
CA VAL A 45 8.19 -38.06 5.75
C VAL A 45 7.01 -37.20 6.21
N PRO A 46 6.99 -36.72 7.48
CA PRO A 46 5.93 -35.85 7.97
C PRO A 46 5.70 -34.61 7.10
N PRO A 47 4.44 -34.17 6.92
CA PRO A 47 4.09 -33.11 5.97
C PRO A 47 4.78 -31.77 6.26
N ALA A 48 5.10 -31.47 7.52
CA ALA A 48 5.84 -30.26 7.90
C ALA A 48 7.27 -30.23 7.35
N VAL A 49 7.95 -31.38 7.34
CA VAL A 49 9.33 -31.52 6.83
C VAL A 49 9.31 -31.47 5.31
N ALA A 50 8.39 -32.20 4.67
CA ALA A 50 8.22 -32.16 3.22
C ALA A 50 7.98 -30.74 2.70
N LYS A 51 7.10 -29.96 3.35
CA LYS A 51 6.82 -28.56 2.97
C LYS A 51 8.04 -27.65 3.06
N SER A 52 8.89 -27.84 4.07
CA SER A 52 10.10 -27.02 4.25
C SER A 52 11.13 -27.26 3.15
N PHE A 53 11.33 -28.52 2.73
CA PHE A 53 12.24 -28.86 1.63
C PHE A 53 11.70 -28.50 0.25
N LEU A 54 10.38 -28.55 0.04
CA LEU A 54 9.74 -28.02 -1.16
C LEU A 54 9.99 -26.52 -1.34
N ALA A 55 9.99 -25.76 -0.24
CA ALA A 55 10.24 -24.32 -0.25
C ALA A 55 11.74 -23.94 -0.28
N LEU A 56 12.65 -24.89 -0.02
CA LEU A 56 14.08 -24.62 0.15
C LEU A 56 14.74 -24.06 -1.11
N VAL A 57 14.56 -24.73 -2.25
CA VAL A 57 15.14 -24.32 -3.53
C VAL A 57 14.53 -22.99 -4.02
N PRO A 58 13.18 -22.84 -4.05
CA PRO A 58 12.57 -21.54 -4.35
C PRO A 58 13.07 -20.40 -3.45
N GLY A 59 13.15 -20.64 -2.14
CA GLY A 59 13.60 -19.65 -1.17
C GLY A 59 15.07 -19.24 -1.36
N PHE A 60 15.96 -20.21 -1.60
CA PHE A 60 17.36 -19.94 -1.88
C PHE A 60 17.52 -19.09 -3.15
N CYS A 61 16.80 -19.41 -4.22
CA CYS A 61 16.86 -18.63 -5.45
C CYS A 61 16.34 -17.21 -5.28
N VAL A 62 15.25 -17.01 -4.52
CA VAL A 62 14.78 -15.66 -4.17
C VAL A 62 15.88 -14.87 -3.46
N LEU A 63 16.51 -15.44 -2.44
CA LEU A 63 17.61 -14.80 -1.70
C LEU A 63 18.80 -14.48 -2.61
N ALA A 64 19.19 -15.42 -3.48
CA ALA A 64 20.29 -15.23 -4.42
C ALA A 64 20.01 -14.09 -5.41
N VAL A 65 18.80 -14.01 -5.96
CA VAL A 65 18.40 -12.95 -6.89
C VAL A 65 18.34 -11.60 -6.20
N VAL A 66 17.73 -11.52 -5.01
CA VAL A 66 17.64 -10.26 -4.25
C VAL A 66 19.04 -9.78 -3.84
N LEU A 67 19.93 -10.69 -3.43
CA LEU A 67 21.31 -10.35 -3.11
C LEU A 67 22.08 -9.87 -4.35
N ALA A 68 21.95 -10.57 -5.48
CA ALA A 68 22.58 -10.15 -6.73
C ALA A 68 22.09 -8.76 -7.16
N LEU A 69 20.78 -8.51 -7.06
CA LEU A 69 20.19 -7.21 -7.37
C LEU A 69 20.72 -6.12 -6.44
N ARG A 70 20.83 -6.38 -5.13
CA ARG A 70 21.44 -5.46 -4.18
C ARG A 70 22.87 -5.09 -4.57
N LEU A 71 23.71 -6.07 -4.89
CA LEU A 71 25.10 -5.85 -5.29
C LEU A 71 25.21 -5.08 -6.62
N LEU A 72 24.31 -5.35 -7.57
CA LEU A 72 24.25 -4.60 -8.82
C LEU A 72 23.90 -3.13 -8.59
N VAL A 73 22.93 -2.84 -7.72
CA VAL A 73 22.55 -1.47 -7.39
C VAL A 73 23.64 -0.74 -6.61
N GLU A 74 24.38 -1.43 -5.75
CA GLU A 74 25.53 -0.87 -5.03
C GLU A 74 26.64 -0.39 -5.99
N ALA A 75 26.76 -1.00 -7.17
CA ALA A 75 27.68 -0.57 -8.23
C ALA A 75 27.14 0.61 -9.07
N THR A 76 25.90 1.03 -8.88
CA THR A 76 25.29 2.18 -9.58
C THR A 76 25.39 3.47 -8.75
N PRO A 77 25.17 4.67 -9.33
CA PRO A 77 25.17 5.93 -8.58
C PRO A 77 24.16 6.01 -7.44
N PHE A 78 23.16 5.13 -7.42
CA PHE A 78 22.14 5.08 -6.37
C PHE A 78 22.65 4.51 -5.05
N GLY A 79 23.65 3.61 -5.07
CA GLY A 79 24.30 3.01 -3.91
C GLY A 79 23.45 2.05 -3.07
N ASP A 80 22.15 2.32 -2.90
CA ASP A 80 21.21 1.49 -2.14
C ASP A 80 19.92 1.28 -2.94
N ILE A 81 19.34 0.09 -2.80
CA ILE A 81 18.09 -0.28 -3.46
C ILE A 81 16.92 0.59 -2.96
N ASN A 82 16.93 0.98 -1.69
CA ASN A 82 15.88 1.83 -1.15
C ASN A 82 15.91 3.21 -1.80
N THR A 83 17.09 3.81 -1.92
CA THR A 83 17.26 5.11 -2.59
C THR A 83 16.86 5.01 -4.06
N MET A 84 17.31 3.98 -4.78
CA MET A 84 16.97 3.80 -6.19
C MET A 84 15.45 3.73 -6.41
N ILE A 85 14.74 2.92 -5.61
CA ILE A 85 13.28 2.77 -5.77
C ILE A 85 12.54 4.03 -5.32
N THR A 86 12.98 4.68 -4.25
CA THR A 86 12.40 5.95 -3.81
C THR A 86 12.55 7.02 -4.89
N ASP A 87 13.72 7.14 -5.52
CA ASP A 87 13.95 8.16 -6.54
C ASP A 87 13.19 7.86 -7.85
N LEU A 88 13.18 6.61 -8.28
CA LEU A 88 12.58 6.22 -9.57
C LEU A 88 11.06 6.07 -9.50
N VAL A 89 10.51 5.64 -8.36
CA VAL A 89 9.08 5.32 -8.21
C VAL A 89 8.44 6.19 -7.13
N GLY A 90 9.05 6.27 -5.95
CA GLY A 90 8.50 6.98 -4.81
C GLY A 90 8.25 8.47 -5.07
N ILE A 91 9.25 9.20 -5.57
CA ILE A 91 9.17 10.64 -5.83
C ILE A 91 8.15 10.95 -6.94
N PRO A 92 8.19 10.32 -8.13
CA PRO A 92 7.16 10.56 -9.16
C PRO A 92 5.75 10.22 -8.67
N MET A 93 5.59 9.11 -7.94
CA MET A 93 4.29 8.73 -7.38
C MET A 93 3.82 9.71 -6.31
N SER A 94 4.73 10.26 -5.50
CA SER A 94 4.40 11.29 -4.51
C SER A 94 3.90 12.58 -5.18
N HIS A 95 4.55 13.02 -6.25
CA HIS A 95 4.08 14.19 -7.01
C HIS A 95 2.69 13.99 -7.61
N ILE A 96 2.38 12.78 -8.08
CA ILE A 96 1.07 12.48 -8.65
C ILE A 96 0.03 12.33 -7.52
N GLY A 97 0.21 11.34 -6.63
CA GLY A 97 -0.78 10.96 -5.62
C GLY A 97 -0.85 11.87 -4.38
N GLY A 98 0.18 12.68 -4.14
CA GLY A 98 0.24 13.66 -3.06
C GLY A 98 -0.25 15.05 -3.46
N SER A 99 -0.59 15.27 -4.72
CA SER A 99 -1.11 16.54 -5.23
C SER A 99 -2.64 16.62 -5.15
N LEU A 100 -3.17 17.85 -5.09
CA LEU A 100 -4.62 18.07 -5.13
C LEU A 100 -5.27 17.55 -6.41
N PRO A 101 -4.71 17.78 -7.63
CA PRO A 101 -5.25 17.17 -8.85
C PRO A 101 -5.25 15.65 -8.80
N GLY A 102 -4.19 15.03 -8.27
CA GLY A 102 -4.12 13.58 -8.10
C GLY A 102 -5.21 13.03 -7.19
N MET A 103 -5.47 13.71 -6.06
CA MET A 103 -6.58 13.38 -5.18
C MET A 103 -7.93 13.49 -5.91
N ILE A 104 -8.20 14.59 -6.60
CA ILE A 104 -9.47 14.79 -7.33
C ILE A 104 -9.69 13.68 -8.36
N VAL A 105 -8.68 13.38 -9.18
CA VAL A 105 -8.75 12.30 -10.18
C VAL A 105 -9.00 10.95 -9.51
N SER A 106 -8.32 10.66 -8.40
CA SER A 106 -8.49 9.41 -7.65
C SER A 106 -9.91 9.26 -7.12
N VAL A 107 -10.48 10.32 -6.52
CA VAL A 107 -11.84 10.31 -5.97
C VAL A 107 -12.89 10.15 -7.07
N ILE A 108 -12.71 10.83 -8.21
CA ILE A 108 -13.61 10.67 -9.37
C ILE A 108 -13.56 9.22 -9.87
N LEU A 109 -12.37 8.63 -10.01
CA LEU A 109 -12.20 7.25 -10.44
C LEU A 109 -12.85 6.27 -9.46
N ILE A 110 -12.67 6.48 -8.15
CA ILE A 110 -13.36 5.71 -7.11
C ILE A 110 -14.88 5.79 -7.32
N GLY A 111 -15.43 7.00 -7.49
CA GLY A 111 -16.85 7.21 -7.74
C GLY A 111 -17.36 6.46 -8.98
N ILE A 112 -16.64 6.54 -10.10
CA ILE A 112 -16.99 5.81 -11.33
C ILE A 112 -17.02 4.31 -11.08
N LEU A 113 -15.99 3.76 -10.42
CA LEU A 113 -15.95 2.32 -10.13
C LEU A 113 -17.14 1.89 -9.25
N TRP A 114 -17.52 2.70 -8.27
CA TRP A 114 -18.73 2.44 -7.47
C TRP A 114 -20.02 2.50 -8.28
N THR A 115 -20.14 3.40 -9.27
CA THR A 115 -21.30 3.40 -10.18
C THR A 115 -21.37 2.14 -11.05
N LEU A 116 -20.24 1.47 -11.29
CA LEU A 116 -20.15 0.21 -12.02
C LEU A 116 -20.34 -1.02 -11.11
N GLY A 117 -20.58 -0.82 -9.80
CA GLY A 117 -20.70 -1.91 -8.82
C GLY A 117 -19.37 -2.53 -8.40
N LEU A 118 -18.24 -1.93 -8.77
CA LEU A 118 -16.90 -2.31 -8.30
C LEU A 118 -16.57 -1.54 -7.03
N HIS A 119 -15.84 -2.19 -6.11
CA HIS A 119 -15.40 -1.52 -4.89
C HIS A 119 -14.26 -0.54 -5.21
N GLY A 120 -14.60 0.69 -5.60
CA GLY A 120 -13.65 1.67 -6.12
C GLY A 120 -12.46 1.93 -5.18
N ASP A 121 -12.73 2.03 -3.87
CA ASP A 121 -11.68 2.25 -2.87
C ASP A 121 -10.61 1.16 -2.87
N THR A 122 -10.99 -0.12 -2.88
CA THR A 122 -10.01 -1.22 -2.81
C THR A 122 -9.16 -1.30 -4.07
N ILE A 123 -9.69 -0.88 -5.21
CA ILE A 123 -8.97 -0.87 -6.49
C ILE A 123 -8.01 0.32 -6.54
N VAL A 124 -8.48 1.53 -6.26
CA VAL A 124 -7.69 2.76 -6.45
C VAL A 124 -6.68 2.97 -5.31
N LEU A 125 -7.08 2.71 -4.05
CA LEU A 125 -6.21 2.95 -2.90
C LEU A 125 -5.00 2.02 -2.87
N VAL A 126 -5.02 0.86 -3.54
CA VAL A 126 -3.83 0.00 -3.64
C VAL A 126 -2.65 0.74 -4.28
N PHE A 127 -2.91 1.66 -5.21
CA PHE A 127 -1.88 2.45 -5.87
C PHE A 127 -1.52 3.72 -5.10
N ILE A 128 -2.51 4.40 -4.53
CA ILE A 128 -2.33 5.74 -3.94
C ILE A 128 -1.96 5.70 -2.46
N ARG A 129 -2.43 4.69 -1.70
CA ARG A 129 -2.23 4.60 -0.25
C ARG A 129 -0.76 4.62 0.20
N PRO A 130 0.22 4.02 -0.51
CA PRO A 130 1.63 4.14 -0.13
C PRO A 130 2.10 5.60 -0.05
N VAL A 131 1.64 6.46 -0.96
CA VAL A 131 1.94 7.89 -0.95
C VAL A 131 1.29 8.57 0.26
N TRP A 132 0.00 8.32 0.49
CA TRP A 132 -0.74 8.95 1.59
C TRP A 132 -0.22 8.57 2.98
N LEU A 133 0.21 7.30 3.14
CA LEU A 133 0.84 6.84 4.38
C LEU A 133 2.22 7.49 4.59
N THR A 134 2.96 7.74 3.51
CA THR A 134 4.24 8.48 3.57
C THR A 134 4.01 9.92 4.01
N ASN A 135 3.08 10.62 3.37
CA ASN A 135 2.71 11.99 3.75
C ASN A 135 2.24 12.08 5.22
N MET A 136 1.43 11.11 5.67
CA MET A 136 0.98 11.03 7.06
C MET A 136 2.15 10.83 8.04
N SER A 137 3.11 9.98 7.68
CA SER A 137 4.30 9.74 8.50
C SER A 137 5.19 10.98 8.61
N GLU A 138 5.34 11.73 7.52
CA GLU A 138 6.10 12.98 7.50
C GLU A 138 5.39 14.09 8.32
N ASN A 139 4.06 14.15 8.23
CA ASN A 139 3.26 15.02 9.08
C ASN A 139 3.39 14.66 10.57
N LEU A 140 3.39 13.38 10.91
CA LEU A 140 3.58 12.92 12.29
C LEU A 140 4.96 13.34 12.82
N ALA A 141 6.01 13.16 12.02
CA ALA A 141 7.35 13.59 12.38
C ALA A 141 7.44 15.11 12.56
N ALA A 142 6.82 15.90 11.68
CA ALA A 142 6.76 17.35 11.83
C ALA A 142 6.02 17.77 13.09
N PHE A 143 4.85 17.17 13.35
CA PHE A 143 4.03 17.43 14.54
C PHE A 143 4.79 17.13 15.84
N GLN A 144 5.44 15.96 15.93
CA GLN A 144 6.21 15.56 17.12
C GLN A 144 7.38 16.50 17.42
N ASN A 145 7.94 17.14 16.39
CA ASN A 145 9.03 18.11 16.52
C ASN A 145 8.55 19.57 16.60
N GLY A 146 7.24 19.81 16.66
CA GLY A 146 6.68 21.17 16.71
C GLY A 146 6.90 21.99 15.43
N LEU A 147 7.15 21.33 14.30
CA LEU A 147 7.37 21.93 13.00
C LEU A 147 6.05 22.10 12.24
N PRO A 148 5.99 23.02 11.25
CA PRO A 148 4.82 23.15 10.39
C PRO A 148 4.53 21.84 9.63
N ILE A 149 3.26 21.49 9.52
CA ILE A 149 2.80 20.25 8.88
C ILE A 149 2.90 20.40 7.34
N PRO A 150 3.70 19.56 6.65
CA PRO A 150 4.01 19.76 5.23
C PRO A 150 2.90 19.31 4.26
N HIS A 151 2.15 18.26 4.58
CA HIS A 151 1.19 17.66 3.64
C HIS A 151 -0.26 17.84 4.06
N ILE A 152 -1.10 18.30 3.14
CA ILE A 152 -2.57 18.31 3.33
C ILE A 152 -3.15 16.96 2.91
N ILE A 153 -2.71 16.46 1.75
CA ILE A 153 -3.19 15.21 1.14
C ILE A 153 -2.61 14.01 1.89
N THR A 154 -3.45 13.38 2.71
CA THR A 154 -3.13 12.22 3.56
C THR A 154 -4.30 11.25 3.55
N GLN A 155 -4.11 10.05 4.11
CA GLN A 155 -5.19 9.08 4.22
C GLN A 155 -6.35 9.63 5.06
N GLN A 156 -6.04 10.31 6.17
CA GLN A 156 -7.04 10.93 7.04
C GLN A 156 -7.79 12.06 6.36
N PHE A 157 -7.15 12.78 5.43
CA PHE A 157 -7.86 13.78 4.64
C PHE A 157 -8.97 13.14 3.81
N TYR A 158 -8.71 11.99 3.19
CA TYR A 158 -9.74 11.23 2.48
C TYR A 158 -10.81 10.69 3.44
N ASP A 159 -10.41 9.92 4.45
CA ASP A 159 -11.33 9.20 5.34
C ASP A 159 -12.25 10.13 6.14
N LEU A 160 -11.75 11.30 6.56
CA LEU A 160 -12.51 12.21 7.43
C LEU A 160 -13.28 13.29 6.67
N TRP A 161 -12.71 13.81 5.58
CA TRP A 161 -13.25 15.00 4.90
C TRP A 161 -13.90 14.71 3.55
N ILE A 162 -13.46 13.68 2.84
CA ILE A 162 -14.00 13.32 1.53
C ILE A 162 -15.04 12.20 1.66
N ALA A 163 -14.76 11.21 2.51
CA ALA A 163 -15.52 9.98 2.66
C ALA A 163 -16.17 9.83 4.07
N PRO A 164 -16.84 10.86 4.64
CA PRO A 164 -17.44 10.72 5.95
C PRO A 164 -18.62 9.73 5.90
N GLY A 165 -18.47 8.61 6.60
CA GLY A 165 -19.47 7.54 6.69
C GLY A 165 -19.44 6.51 5.55
N GLY A 166 -18.35 6.45 4.77
CA GLY A 166 -18.15 5.52 3.65
C GLY A 166 -17.76 6.26 2.38
N THR A 167 -17.83 5.62 1.21
CA THR A 167 -17.39 6.26 -0.04
C THR A 167 -18.29 7.45 -0.41
N GLY A 168 -17.72 8.66 -0.31
CA GLY A 168 -18.42 9.93 -0.46
C GLY A 168 -19.06 10.42 0.84
N ALA A 169 -19.90 11.45 0.77
CA ALA A 169 -20.54 12.04 1.95
C ALA A 169 -21.78 11.25 2.43
N LEU A 170 -21.68 9.91 2.54
CA LEU A 170 -22.81 9.02 2.87
C LEU A 170 -23.43 9.36 4.22
N LEU A 171 -22.64 9.76 5.21
CA LEU A 171 -23.18 10.20 6.50
C LEU A 171 -24.14 11.37 6.33
N GLY A 172 -23.79 12.36 5.50
CA GLY A 172 -24.65 13.50 5.19
C GLY A 172 -25.93 13.10 4.48
N LEU A 173 -25.84 12.17 3.53
CA LEU A 173 -27.01 11.63 2.82
C LEU A 173 -27.96 10.90 3.78
N VAL A 174 -27.43 10.07 4.68
CA VAL A 174 -28.23 9.35 5.68
C VAL A 174 -28.91 10.31 6.65
N ILE A 175 -28.19 11.31 7.15
CA ILE A 175 -28.78 12.35 8.03
C ILE A 175 -29.93 13.08 7.31
N PHE A 176 -29.73 13.44 6.04
CA PHE A 176 -30.78 14.06 5.23
C PHE A 176 -32.01 13.16 5.06
N MET A 177 -31.80 11.86 4.78
CA MET A 177 -32.89 10.88 4.68
C MET A 177 -33.66 10.74 5.99
N LEU A 178 -32.98 10.70 7.14
CA LEU A 178 -33.63 10.59 8.46
C LEU A 178 -34.49 11.81 8.77
N ILE A 179 -34.00 13.02 8.51
CA ILE A 179 -34.76 14.26 8.74
C ILE A 179 -36.01 14.29 7.84
N ARG A 180 -35.87 13.96 6.55
CA ARG A 180 -36.97 14.01 5.59
C ARG A 180 -37.99 12.88 5.79
N SER A 181 -37.55 11.69 6.22
CA SER A 181 -38.44 10.59 6.58
C SER A 181 -39.32 10.94 7.78
N ARG A 182 -38.79 11.69 8.74
CA ARG A 182 -39.54 12.11 9.93
C ARG A 182 -40.63 13.13 9.59
N GLN A 183 -40.32 14.12 8.73
CA GLN A 183 -41.30 15.10 8.26
C GLN A 183 -42.51 14.43 7.57
N ARG A 184 -42.29 13.42 6.74
CA ARG A 184 -43.37 12.67 6.10
C ARG A 184 -44.20 11.84 7.09
N ALA A 185 -43.57 11.25 8.10
CA ALA A 185 -44.30 10.51 9.13
C ALA A 185 -45.25 11.42 9.92
N ASP A 186 -44.79 12.63 10.25
CA ASP A 186 -45.60 13.64 10.94
C ASP A 186 -46.76 14.18 10.06
N GLU A 187 -46.53 14.36 8.75
CA GLU A 187 -47.58 14.76 7.78
C GLU A 187 -48.68 13.71 7.58
N THR A 188 -48.36 12.41 7.67
CA THR A 188 -49.36 11.32 7.52
C THR A 188 -50.14 10.99 8.79
N ALA A 189 -49.72 11.52 9.95
CA ALA A 189 -50.33 11.24 11.25
C ALA A 189 -51.32 12.31 11.74
N GLY A 190 -51.46 13.42 11.02
CA GLY A 190 -52.47 14.47 11.24
C GLY A 190 -53.61 14.38 10.25
#